data_AF-A0A5N5EBZ6-F1
#
_entry.id   AF-A0A5N5EBZ6-F1
#
_cell.length_a   1.000
_cell.length_b   1.000
_cell.length_c   1.000
_cell.angle_alpha   90.00
_cell.angle_beta   90.00
_cell.angle_gamma   90.00
#
_symmetry.space_group_name_H-M   'P 1'
#
loop_
_entity.id
_entity.type
_entity.pdbx_description
1 polymer ?
#
loop_
_entity_poly.entity_id
_entity_poly.type
_entity_poly.pdbx_seq_one_letter_code
_entity_poly.pdbx_strand_id
1 'polypeptide(L)' 'ATIGMAAFFGAVVRAPFTGIVIVVEMTAVTSTLIPMLAATAAAVFVATAAGSAPIYDSLRERMLETRHPPLR' A
#
# COMPACT_ATOMS: atom_id res chain seq x y z
N ALA A 1 -5.35 16.29 3.36
CA ALA A 1 -4.72 15.26 4.21
C ALA A 1 -5.17 13.85 3.83
N THR A 2 -6.48 13.53 3.88
CA THR A 2 -7.05 12.18 3.62
C THR A 2 -6.62 11.55 2.29
N ILE A 3 -6.57 12.33 1.21
CA ILE A 3 -6.08 11.89 -0.11
C ILE A 3 -4.65 11.35 -0.04
N GLY A 4 -3.76 12.05 0.67
CA GLY A 4 -2.38 11.63 0.86
C GLY A 4 -2.25 10.37 1.72
N MET A 5 -3.11 10.21 2.73
CA MET A 5 -3.15 9.00 3.56
C MET A 5 -3.48 7.76 2.72
N ALA A 6 -4.54 7.83 1.90
CA ALA A 6 -4.94 6.73 1.02
C ALA A 6 -3.86 6.44 -0.04
N ALA A 7 -3.30 7.47 -0.66
CA ALA A 7 -2.26 7.33 -1.67
C ALA A 7 -0.99 6.67 -1.11
N PHE A 8 -0.52 7.12 0.06
CA PHE A 8 0.64 6.53 0.73
C PHE A 8 0.39 5.06 1.09
N PHE A 9 -0.77 4.74 1.66
CA PHE A 9 -1.12 3.36 2.01
C PHE A 9 -1.12 2.45 0.78
N GLY A 10 -1.77 2.86 -0.32
CA GLY A 10 -1.75 2.10 -1.56
C GLY A 10 -0.34 1.95 -2.16
N ALA A 11 0.47 2.99 -2.06
CA ALA A 11 1.87 2.99 -2.52
C ALA A 11 2.80 2.09 -1.69
N VAL A 12 2.44 1.70 -0.48
CA VAL A 12 3.27 0.81 0.37
C VAL A 12 2.73 -0.63 0.32
N VAL A 13 1.41 -0.79 0.41
CA VAL A 13 0.76 -2.09 0.63
C VAL A 13 0.30 -2.77 -0.65
N ARG A 14 0.05 -2.02 -1.75
CA ARG A 14 -0.56 -2.56 -2.98
C ARG A 14 -1.98 -3.12 -2.84
N ALA A 15 -2.72 -2.67 -1.83
CA ALA A 15 -4.15 -2.94 -1.64
C ALA A 15 -4.97 -1.62 -1.68
N PRO A 16 -5.19 -1.02 -2.86
CA PRO A 16 -5.74 0.33 -2.99
C PRO A 16 -7.18 0.45 -2.48
N PHE A 17 -8.05 -0.52 -2.78
CA PHE A 17 -9.45 -0.49 -2.31
C PHE A 17 -9.54 -0.62 -0.79
N THR A 18 -8.83 -1.58 -0.21
CA THR A 18 -8.78 -1.77 1.24
C THR A 18 -8.25 -0.53 1.96
N GLY A 19 -7.20 0.10 1.42
CA GLY A 19 -6.64 1.34 1.97
C GLY A 19 -7.63 2.50 1.96
N ILE A 20 -8.37 2.67 0.87
CA ILE A 20 -9.40 3.72 0.76
C ILE A 20 -10.54 3.47 1.74
N VAL A 21 -11.03 2.22 1.84
CA VAL A 21 -12.08 1.85 2.81
C VAL A 21 -11.64 2.18 4.23
N ILE A 22 -10.42 1.79 4.64
CA ILE A 22 -9.89 2.10 5.97
C ILE A 22 -9.83 3.61 6.22
N VAL A 23 -9.35 4.41 5.26
CA VAL A 23 -9.27 5.87 5.41
C VAL A 23 -10.66 6.49 5.52
N VAL A 24 -11.62 6.02 4.72
CA VAL A 24 -13.02 6.48 4.78
C VAL A 24 -13.63 6.16 6.14
N GLU A 25 -13.49 4.93 6.62
CA GLU A 25 -14.03 4.50 7.92
C GLU A 25 -13.44 5.30 9.08
N MET A 26 -12.13 5.55 9.09
CA MET A 26 -11.47 6.30 10.18
C MET A 26 -11.77 7.80 10.16
N THR A 27 -12.13 8.36 9.01
CA THR A 27 -12.32 9.82 8.85
C THR A 27 -13.77 10.23 8.66
N ALA A 28 -14.66 9.28 8.36
CA ALA A 28 -16.04 9.51 7.93
C ALA A 28 -16.16 10.47 6.72
N VAL A 29 -15.10 10.61 5.91
CA VAL A 29 -15.07 11.50 4.74
C VAL A 29 -15.27 10.71 3.45
N THR A 30 -16.40 10.93 2.78
CA THR A 30 -16.73 10.33 1.47
C THR A 30 -16.69 11.32 0.31
N SER A 31 -16.71 12.62 0.59
CA SER A 31 -16.70 13.68 -0.43
C SER A 31 -15.45 13.66 -1.32
N THR A 32 -14.34 13.10 -0.85
CA THR A 32 -13.08 13.00 -1.60
C THR A 32 -12.78 11.59 -2.12
N LEU A 33 -13.77 10.70 -2.24
CA LEU A 33 -13.58 9.32 -2.73
C LEU A 33 -12.93 9.25 -4.12
N ILE A 34 -13.44 10.01 -5.09
CA ILE A 34 -12.90 10.04 -6.45
C ILE A 34 -11.44 10.55 -6.46
N PRO A 35 -11.11 11.68 -5.80
CA PRO A 35 -9.73 12.09 -5.61
C PRO A 35 -8.84 11.04 -4.92
N MET A 36 -9.34 10.33 -3.90
CA MET A 36 -8.60 9.26 -3.21
C MET A 36 -8.29 8.10 -4.16
N LEU A 37 -9.25 7.67 -4.97
CA LEU A 37 -9.04 6.65 -5.99
C LEU A 37 -7.97 7.07 -6.99
N ALA A 38 -8.08 8.28 -7.56
CA ALA A 38 -7.14 8.79 -8.55
C ALA A 38 -5.71 8.89 -7.97
N ALA A 39 -5.56 9.47 -6.77
CA ALA A 39 -4.26 9.61 -6.13
C ALA A 39 -3.65 8.25 -5.74
N THR A 40 -4.47 7.32 -5.24
CA THR A 40 -4.01 5.97 -4.88
C THR A 40 -3.60 5.17 -6.11
N ALA A 41 -4.36 5.25 -7.21
CA ALA A 41 -4.00 4.62 -8.48
C ALA A 41 -2.69 5.18 -9.03
N ALA A 42 -2.53 6.51 -9.04
CA ALA A 42 -1.28 7.15 -9.46
C ALA A 42 -0.09 6.73 -8.60
N ALA A 43 -0.28 6.66 -7.28
CA ALA A 43 0.81 6.29 -6.36
C ALA A 43 1.19 4.81 -6.49
N VAL A 44 0.22 3.90 -6.68
CA VAL A 44 0.48 2.50 -7.02
C VAL A 44 1.22 2.40 -8.35
N PHE A 45 0.78 3.12 -9.38
CA PHE A 45 1.45 3.13 -10.68
C PHE A 45 2.91 3.60 -10.57
N VAL A 46 3.16 4.74 -9.91
CA VAL A 46 4.52 5.29 -9.73
C VAL A 46 5.41 4.29 -9.00
N ALA A 47 4.92 3.69 -7.92
CA ALA A 47 5.74 2.79 -7.12
C ALA A 47 5.97 1.44 -7.83
N THR A 48 5.02 0.97 -8.66
CA THR A 48 5.26 -0.16 -9.57
C THR A 48 6.29 0.20 -10.66
N ALA A 49 6.18 1.39 -11.26
CA ALA A 49 7.14 1.87 -12.26
C ALA A 49 8.55 2.05 -11.68
N ALA A 50 8.66 2.39 -10.40
CA ALA A 50 9.91 2.46 -9.66
C ALA A 50 10.48 1.09 -9.25
N GLY A 51 9.81 -0.02 -9.59
CA GLY A 51 10.25 -1.38 -9.22
C GLY A 51 10.13 -1.69 -7.73
N SER A 52 9.34 -0.93 -6.97
CA SER A 52 9.13 -1.17 -5.54
C SER A 52 8.15 -2.32 -5.32
N ALA A 53 8.65 -3.38 -4.67
CA ALA A 53 7.85 -4.50 -4.23
C ALA A 53 6.89 -4.10 -3.08
N PRO A 54 5.70 -4.71 -2.98
CA PRO A 54 4.79 -4.51 -1.85
C PRO A 54 5.47 -4.87 -0.51
N ILE A 55 5.22 -4.08 0.53
CA ILE A 55 5.89 -4.26 1.82
C ILE A 55 5.68 -5.66 2.41
N TYR A 56 4.47 -6.22 2.28
CA TYR A 56 4.16 -7.53 2.86
C TYR A 56 4.86 -8.67 2.12
N ASP A 57 5.16 -8.51 0.83
CA ASP A 57 5.96 -9.48 0.08
C ASP A 57 7.42 -9.44 0.53
N SER A 58 8.01 -8.25 0.63
CA SER A 58 9.39 -8.08 1.11
C SER A 58 9.57 -8.58 2.54
N LEU A 59 8.59 -8.34 3.43
CA LEU A 59 8.62 -8.87 4.80
C LEU A 59 8.49 -10.40 4.81
N ARG A 60 7.63 -10.96 3.96
CA ARG A 60 7.47 -12.42 3.82
C ARG A 60 8.78 -13.07 3.37
N GLU A 61 9.45 -12.52 2.36
CA GLU A 61 10.74 -13.03 1.87
C GLU A 61 11.80 -13.03 2.98
N ARG A 62 11.96 -11.92 3.70
CA ARG A 62 12.89 -11.80 4.84
C ARG A 62 12.61 -12.80 5.95
N MET A 63 11.35 -13.06 6.24
CA MET A 63 10.95 -14.08 7.24
C MET A 63 11.34 -15.49 6.80
N LEU A 64 11.20 -15.81 5.51
CA LEU A 64 11.53 -17.13 4.97
C LEU A 64 13.05 -17.35 4.90
N GLU A 65 13.83 -16.31 4.61
CA GLU A 65 15.29 -16.35 4.67
C GLU A 65 15.79 -16.57 6.11
N THR A 66 15.19 -15.87 7.09
CA THR A 66 15.55 -16.04 8.51
C THR A 66 15.20 -17.44 9.04
N ARG A 67 14.14 -18.08 8.53
CA ARG A 67 13.70 -19.41 8.99
C ARG A 67 14.47 -20.59 8.41
N HIS A 68 15.26 -20.38 7.35
CA HIS A 68 16.16 -21.40 6.82
C HIS A 68 17.60 -21.07 7.27
N PRO A 69 18.04 -21.49 8.47
CA PRO A 69 19.46 -21.42 8.80
C PRO A 69 20.25 -22.19 7.73
N PRO A 70 21.41 -21.70 7.27
CA PRO A 70 22.22 -22.42 6.30
C PRO A 70 22.53 -23.79 6.89
N LEU A 71 22.06 -24.85 6.21
CA LEU A 71 22.44 -26.23 6.50
C LEU A 71 23.97 -26.31 6.30
N ARG A 72 24.71 -26.13 7.39
CA ARG A 72 26.13 -26.46 7.50
C ARG A 72 26.26 -27.81 8.20
#